data_AF-A0A2D9F2V9-F1
#
_entry.id   AF-A0A2D9F2V9-F1
#
_cell.length_a   1.000
_cell.length_b   1.000
_cell.length_c   1.000
_cell.angle_alpha   90.00
_cell.angle_beta   90.00
_cell.angle_gamma   90.00
#
_symmetry.space_group_name_H-M   'P 1'
#
loop_
_entity.id
_entity.type
_entity.pdbx_description
1 polymer ?
#
loop_
_entity_poly.entity_id
_entity_poly.type
_entity_poly.pdbx_seq_one_letter_code
_entity_poly.pdbx_strand_id
1 'polypeptide(L)'
;MGDATETRRRVEKLRQEIAAAIPCFPNDRTTRDHMRAKHLGDLLIDYVNWRSRFVGTRPRIVEIKTDARESPAWTKHANLIDAFLRKAREGEDLTPHLSFSAYTRGYTPVSRKQGANSEERWSDKDFILNTMNFHHFHLGQIDEETGTADRTNTLIFALVSRETFEVVATFDHTVFDNGTEERARLFAVHDQILTRGTAPGSVVIGSMITLSGHWMPAVRYAQECTRIVRELDPYLDDREKLNELLVGTGPQPPHNAKWEWAFNHLDLGFLEKRSREFFVLKKGWN
;
A
#
# COMPACT_ATOMS: atom_id res chain seq x y z
N MET A 1 -18.52 -22.93 20.35
CA MET A 1 -17.05 -23.01 20.62
C MET A 1 -16.42 -23.59 19.37
N GLY A 2 -15.72 -22.78 18.57
CA GLY A 2 -15.07 -23.24 17.34
C GLY A 2 -13.96 -24.27 17.61
N ASP A 3 -13.67 -25.13 16.63
CA ASP A 3 -12.56 -26.08 16.71
C ASP A 3 -11.22 -25.30 16.72
N ALA A 4 -10.53 -25.31 17.86
CA ALA A 4 -9.24 -24.64 18.03
C ALA A 4 -8.19 -25.08 16.99
N THR A 5 -8.33 -26.29 16.43
CA THR A 5 -7.48 -26.82 15.38
C THR A 5 -7.70 -26.11 14.04
N GLU A 6 -8.96 -25.88 13.66
CA GLU A 6 -9.32 -25.20 12.41
C GLU A 6 -8.99 -23.70 12.48
N THR A 7 -9.25 -23.04 13.62
CA THR A 7 -8.81 -21.67 13.91
C THR A 7 -7.30 -21.51 13.67
N ARG A 8 -6.50 -22.39 14.29
CA ARG A 8 -5.04 -22.38 14.13
C ARG A 8 -4.63 -22.57 12.67
N ARG A 9 -5.33 -23.43 11.93
CA ARG A 9 -5.05 -23.72 10.52
C ARG A 9 -5.37 -22.52 9.61
N ARG A 10 -6.51 -21.83 9.80
CA ARG A 10 -6.89 -20.66 9.00
C ARG A 10 -5.91 -19.51 9.18
N VAL A 11 -5.55 -19.21 10.43
CA VAL A 11 -4.58 -18.14 10.73
C VAL A 11 -3.19 -18.49 10.21
N GLU A 12 -2.75 -19.74 10.34
CA GLU A 12 -1.48 -20.18 9.79
C GLU A 12 -1.46 -20.10 8.26
N LYS A 13 -2.56 -20.44 7.60
CA LYS A 13 -2.71 -20.28 6.14
C LYS A 13 -2.54 -18.81 5.74
N LEU A 14 -3.27 -17.89 6.36
CA LEU A 14 -3.15 -16.45 6.11
C LEU A 14 -1.70 -15.99 6.27
N ARG A 15 -1.04 -16.43 7.34
CA ARG A 15 0.35 -16.09 7.64
C ARG A 15 1.29 -16.52 6.52
N GLN A 16 1.10 -17.73 6.00
CA GLN A 16 1.90 -18.28 4.90
C GLN A 16 1.63 -17.55 3.58
N GLU A 17 0.37 -17.22 3.28
CA GLU A 17 0.00 -16.47 2.07
C GLU A 17 0.60 -15.06 2.08
N ILE A 18 0.52 -14.35 3.22
CA ILE A 18 1.15 -13.03 3.38
C ILE A 18 2.66 -13.12 3.20
N ALA A 19 3.32 -14.07 3.88
CA ALA A 19 4.77 -14.24 3.77
C ALA A 19 5.22 -14.62 2.35
N ALA A 20 4.38 -15.33 1.59
CA ALA A 20 4.64 -15.69 0.20
C ALA A 20 4.45 -14.52 -0.77
N ALA A 21 3.53 -13.60 -0.47
CA ALA A 21 3.24 -12.45 -1.32
C ALA A 21 4.36 -11.39 -1.30
N ILE A 22 5.03 -11.20 -0.15
CA ILE A 22 6.02 -10.14 0.02
C ILE A 22 7.36 -10.54 -0.63
N PRO A 23 7.86 -9.78 -1.62
CA PRO A 23 9.14 -10.05 -2.25
C PRO A 23 10.29 -9.78 -1.28
N CYS A 24 11.14 -10.80 -1.10
CA CYS A 24 12.30 -10.76 -0.23
C CYS A 24 13.58 -10.36 -0.99
N PHE A 25 14.44 -9.57 -0.36
CA PHE A 25 15.78 -9.25 -0.87
C PHE A 25 16.81 -9.24 0.28
N PRO A 26 17.96 -9.95 0.16
CA PRO A 26 18.26 -10.91 -0.89
C PRO A 26 17.20 -12.02 -0.96
N ASN A 27 16.95 -12.53 -2.16
CA ASN A 27 15.90 -13.52 -2.40
C ASN A 27 16.43 -14.94 -2.11
N ASP A 28 16.91 -15.15 -0.88
CA ASP A 28 17.49 -16.41 -0.43
C ASP A 28 16.61 -17.13 0.59
N ARG A 29 16.98 -18.39 0.87
CA ARG A 29 16.26 -19.22 1.84
C ARG A 29 16.27 -18.61 3.24
N THR A 30 17.39 -18.07 3.68
CA THR A 30 17.54 -17.50 5.03
C THR A 30 16.57 -16.34 5.26
N THR A 31 16.45 -15.44 4.29
CA THR A 31 15.55 -14.29 4.35
C THR A 31 14.09 -14.74 4.35
N ARG A 32 13.74 -15.71 3.49
CA ARG A 32 12.38 -16.26 3.45
C ARG A 32 12.01 -17.01 4.72
N ASP A 33 12.93 -17.78 5.29
CA ASP A 33 12.72 -18.50 6.55
C ASP A 33 12.58 -17.51 7.71
N HIS A 34 13.36 -16.44 7.73
CA HIS A 34 13.21 -15.36 8.71
C HIS A 34 11.84 -14.68 8.60
N MET A 35 11.38 -14.34 7.38
CA MET A 35 10.03 -13.82 7.14
C MET A 35 8.96 -14.80 7.64
N ARG A 36 9.07 -16.08 7.26
CA ARG A 36 8.13 -17.16 7.66
C ARG A 36 8.20 -17.51 9.13
N ALA A 37 9.16 -17.02 9.90
CA ALA A 37 9.18 -17.18 11.35
C ALA A 37 8.40 -16.08 12.09
N LYS A 38 8.09 -14.97 11.41
CA LYS A 38 7.42 -13.82 12.02
C LYS A 38 5.99 -14.16 12.45
N HIS A 39 5.57 -13.55 13.55
CA HIS A 39 4.19 -13.59 14.02
C HIS A 39 3.29 -12.76 13.09
N LEU A 40 1.99 -13.07 13.08
CA LEU A 40 1.01 -12.43 12.19
C LEU A 40 1.06 -10.90 12.22
N GLY A 41 1.18 -10.29 13.41
CA GLY A 41 1.23 -8.83 13.52
C GLY A 41 2.42 -8.19 12.82
N ASP A 42 3.61 -8.77 12.98
CA ASP A 42 4.81 -8.25 12.33
C ASP A 42 4.80 -8.50 10.82
N LEU A 43 4.18 -9.61 10.37
CA LEU A 43 3.96 -9.88 8.96
C LEU A 43 2.98 -8.90 8.33
N LEU A 44 1.91 -8.56 9.04
CA LEU A 44 0.94 -7.59 8.58
C LEU A 44 1.54 -6.18 8.47
N ILE A 45 2.45 -5.79 9.38
CA ILE A 45 3.17 -4.52 9.26
C ILE A 45 3.99 -4.50 7.96
N ASP A 46 4.75 -5.55 7.69
CA ASP A 46 5.57 -5.64 6.47
C ASP A 46 4.70 -5.68 5.21
N TYR A 47 3.63 -6.49 5.24
CA TYR A 47 2.67 -6.62 4.13
C TYR A 47 2.04 -5.28 3.81
N VAL A 48 1.48 -4.60 4.80
CA VAL A 48 0.77 -3.33 4.61
C VAL A 48 1.73 -2.26 4.09
N ASN A 49 2.95 -2.17 4.65
CA ASN A 49 3.96 -1.21 4.19
C ASN A 49 4.46 -1.47 2.76
N TRP A 50 4.61 -2.75 2.38
CA TRP A 50 4.96 -3.10 1.00
C TRP A 50 3.78 -2.86 0.06
N ARG A 51 2.59 -3.34 0.43
CA ARG A 51 1.40 -3.31 -0.41
C ARG A 51 0.85 -1.91 -0.61
N SER A 52 1.07 -0.98 0.33
CA SER A 52 0.67 0.42 0.20
C SER A 52 1.41 1.19 -0.90
N ARG A 53 2.55 0.67 -1.38
CA ARG A 53 3.24 1.22 -2.56
C ARG A 53 2.45 1.03 -3.85
N PHE A 54 1.56 0.05 -3.85
CA PHE A 54 0.62 -0.20 -4.95
C PHE A 54 -0.66 0.60 -4.71
N VAL A 55 -1.44 0.76 -5.78
CA VAL A 55 -2.75 1.40 -5.74
C VAL A 55 -3.80 0.36 -6.10
N GLY A 56 -4.87 0.25 -5.31
CA GLY A 56 -5.96 -0.69 -5.62
C GLY A 56 -6.66 -0.32 -6.94
N THR A 57 -7.03 -1.33 -7.73
CA THR A 57 -7.81 -1.17 -8.98
C THR A 57 -9.23 -0.72 -8.65
N ARG A 58 -9.52 0.58 -8.81
CA ARG A 58 -10.85 1.17 -8.61
C ARG A 58 -10.91 2.56 -9.25
N PRO A 59 -12.06 2.95 -9.82
CA PRO A 59 -12.27 4.29 -10.35
C PRO A 59 -12.01 5.35 -9.30
N ARG A 60 -11.34 6.44 -9.68
CA ARG A 60 -11.07 7.59 -8.81
C ARG A 60 -11.38 8.89 -9.50
N ILE A 61 -11.78 9.88 -8.71
CA ILE A 61 -11.86 11.28 -9.13
C ILE A 61 -10.43 11.79 -9.24
N VAL A 62 -10.02 12.17 -10.46
CA VAL A 62 -8.70 12.74 -10.70
C VAL A 62 -8.75 14.24 -10.50
N GLU A 63 -7.94 14.74 -9.57
CA GLU A 63 -7.71 16.15 -9.31
C GLU A 63 -6.28 16.52 -9.68
N ILE A 64 -6.06 17.71 -10.22
CA ILE A 64 -4.73 18.16 -10.64
C ILE A 64 -4.51 19.53 -10.02
N LYS A 65 -3.42 19.69 -9.25
CA LYS A 65 -3.03 21.01 -8.73
C LYS A 65 -2.57 21.93 -9.84
N THR A 66 -2.86 23.21 -9.67
CA THR A 66 -2.46 24.27 -10.59
C THR A 66 -0.97 24.20 -10.89
N ASP A 67 -0.13 24.13 -9.85
CA ASP A 67 1.32 24.06 -9.96
C ASP A 67 1.80 22.82 -10.75
N ALA A 68 1.10 21.69 -10.63
CA ALA A 68 1.39 20.50 -11.43
C ALA A 68 1.03 20.73 -12.90
N ARG A 69 -0.16 21.27 -13.16
CA ARG A 69 -0.71 21.51 -14.49
C ARG A 69 0.08 22.55 -15.29
N GLU A 70 0.62 23.56 -14.62
CA GLU A 70 1.38 24.65 -15.23
C GLU A 70 2.86 24.33 -15.42
N SER A 71 3.33 23.16 -14.94
CA SER A 71 4.73 22.78 -15.09
C SER A 71 5.12 22.55 -16.57
N PRO A 72 6.34 22.94 -17.01
CA PRO A 72 6.82 22.67 -18.36
C PRO A 72 6.79 21.18 -18.73
N ALA A 73 7.03 20.31 -17.74
CA ALA A 73 6.94 18.86 -17.89
C ALA A 73 5.52 18.40 -18.24
N TRP A 74 4.49 19.05 -17.71
CA TRP A 74 3.09 18.76 -18.04
C TRP A 74 2.81 18.98 -19.52
N THR A 75 3.18 20.15 -20.05
CA THR A 75 3.00 20.46 -21.47
C THR A 75 3.79 19.50 -22.35
N LYS A 76 5.04 19.21 -22.00
CA LYS A 76 5.91 18.32 -22.76
C LYS A 76 5.39 16.87 -22.83
N HIS A 77 4.75 16.39 -21.76
CA HIS A 77 4.31 15.00 -21.64
C HIS A 77 2.79 14.85 -21.60
N ALA A 78 2.03 15.84 -22.08
CA ALA A 78 0.57 15.89 -21.96
C ALA A 78 -0.14 14.59 -22.38
N ASN A 79 0.20 14.04 -23.54
CA ASN A 79 -0.41 12.80 -24.04
C ASN A 79 -0.17 11.60 -23.10
N LEU A 80 1.03 11.49 -22.53
CA LEU A 80 1.41 10.40 -21.62
C LEU A 80 0.71 10.55 -20.26
N ILE A 81 0.64 11.79 -19.77
CA ILE A 81 -0.08 12.15 -18.54
C ILE A 81 -1.58 11.86 -18.71
N ASP A 82 -2.19 12.30 -19.81
CA ASP A 82 -3.62 12.07 -20.06
C ASP A 82 -3.95 10.59 -20.17
N ALA A 83 -3.10 9.81 -20.85
CA ALA A 83 -3.24 8.36 -20.94
C ALA A 83 -3.14 7.70 -19.55
N PHE A 84 -2.18 8.11 -18.71
CA PHE A 84 -2.04 7.61 -17.35
C PHE A 84 -3.24 7.99 -16.47
N LEU A 85 -3.68 9.24 -16.51
CA LEU A 85 -4.81 9.71 -15.71
C LEU A 85 -6.13 9.09 -16.13
N ARG A 86 -6.29 8.72 -17.41
CA ARG A 86 -7.44 7.92 -17.86
C ARG A 86 -7.49 6.58 -17.11
N LYS A 87 -6.37 5.87 -16.98
CA LYS A 87 -6.29 4.62 -16.20
C LYS A 87 -6.73 4.82 -14.75
N ALA A 88 -6.27 5.89 -14.11
CA ALA A 88 -6.67 6.23 -12.75
C ALA A 88 -8.18 6.51 -12.62
N ARG A 89 -8.78 7.21 -13.59
CA ARG A 89 -10.23 7.48 -13.64
C ARG A 89 -11.04 6.19 -13.82
N GLU A 90 -10.60 5.32 -14.70
CA GLU A 90 -11.28 4.07 -15.05
C GLU A 90 -11.04 2.95 -14.03
N GLY A 91 -10.07 3.12 -13.14
CA GLY A 91 -9.71 2.15 -12.13
C GLY A 91 -8.89 0.98 -12.64
N GLU A 92 -8.20 1.16 -13.76
CA GLU A 92 -7.25 0.21 -14.29
C GLU A 92 -6.06 -0.01 -13.33
N ASP A 93 -5.28 -1.05 -13.61
CA ASP A 93 -4.06 -1.34 -12.84
C ASP A 93 -2.96 -0.31 -13.13
N LEU A 94 -2.56 0.43 -12.09
CA LEU A 94 -1.48 1.41 -12.15
C LEU A 94 -0.11 0.79 -11.83
N THR A 95 -0.07 -0.49 -11.43
CA THR A 95 1.14 -1.23 -11.09
C THR A 95 2.24 -1.08 -12.16
N PRO A 96 1.95 -1.18 -13.48
CA PRO A 96 2.95 -0.98 -14.54
C PRO A 96 3.72 0.35 -14.47
N HIS A 97 3.16 1.38 -13.84
CA HIS A 97 3.76 2.70 -13.73
C HIS A 97 4.62 2.86 -12.45
N LEU A 98 4.73 1.83 -11.61
CA LEU A 98 5.56 1.87 -10.41
C LEU A 98 7.02 1.47 -10.70
N SER A 99 7.93 1.93 -9.85
CA SER A 99 9.34 1.50 -9.89
C SER A 99 9.47 -0.01 -9.71
N PHE A 100 10.45 -0.61 -10.41
CA PHE A 100 10.83 -2.02 -10.24
C PHE A 100 11.11 -2.41 -8.77
N SER A 101 11.58 -1.46 -7.96
CA SER A 101 11.80 -1.68 -6.53
C SER A 101 10.53 -1.98 -5.75
N ALA A 102 9.35 -1.53 -6.20
CA ALA A 102 8.07 -1.90 -5.58
C ALA A 102 7.80 -3.41 -5.68
N TYR A 103 8.28 -4.06 -6.75
CA TYR A 103 8.08 -5.49 -7.02
C TYR A 103 9.12 -6.39 -6.39
N THR A 104 10.32 -5.86 -6.14
CA THR A 104 11.48 -6.67 -5.75
C THR A 104 11.99 -6.38 -4.35
N ARG A 105 11.65 -5.21 -3.78
CA ARG A 105 12.14 -4.76 -2.47
C ARG A 105 11.05 -4.64 -1.41
N GLY A 106 10.34 -5.72 -1.16
CA GLY A 106 9.26 -5.78 -0.16
C GLY A 106 9.77 -5.99 1.26
N TYR A 107 10.82 -6.80 1.43
CA TYR A 107 11.34 -7.14 2.75
C TYR A 107 12.84 -7.47 2.76
N THR A 108 13.55 -6.97 3.77
CA THR A 108 14.90 -7.43 4.10
C THR A 108 15.16 -7.47 5.61
N PRO A 109 15.83 -8.50 6.16
CA PRO A 109 16.17 -8.54 7.59
C PRO A 109 17.17 -7.43 7.97
N VAL A 110 17.96 -6.93 7.01
CA VAL A 110 18.96 -5.87 7.23
C VAL A 110 18.33 -4.60 7.80
N SER A 111 17.12 -4.24 7.35
CA SER A 111 16.42 -3.03 7.80
C SER A 111 16.00 -3.05 9.27
N ARG A 112 16.10 -4.21 9.91
CA ARG A 112 15.68 -4.47 11.29
C ARG A 112 16.87 -4.86 12.19
N LYS A 113 18.08 -4.90 11.63
CA LYS A 113 19.29 -5.26 12.38
C LYS A 113 19.63 -4.16 13.39
N GLN A 114 20.02 -4.57 14.61
CA GLN A 114 20.57 -3.62 15.58
C GLN A 114 21.83 -2.96 15.03
N GLY A 115 21.91 -1.63 15.13
CA GLY A 115 23.01 -0.86 14.56
C GLY A 115 22.91 -0.59 13.06
N ALA A 116 21.82 -0.99 12.39
CA ALA A 116 21.58 -0.62 11.00
C ALA A 116 21.62 0.90 10.83
N ASN A 117 22.35 1.34 9.80
CA ASN A 117 22.43 2.75 9.43
C ASN A 117 21.10 3.23 8.81
N SER A 118 21.00 4.53 8.51
CA SER A 118 19.77 5.11 7.96
C SER A 118 19.35 4.46 6.64
N GLU A 119 20.28 4.27 5.70
CA GLU A 119 19.97 3.66 4.39
C GLU A 119 19.47 2.22 4.53
N GLU A 120 20.13 1.43 5.39
CA GLU A 120 19.73 0.05 5.69
C GLU A 120 18.32 0.00 6.27
N ARG A 121 17.96 0.89 7.21
CA ARG A 121 16.61 0.95 7.80
C ARG A 121 15.52 1.27 6.79
N TRP A 122 15.84 2.04 5.76
CA TRP A 122 14.91 2.42 4.70
C TRP A 122 14.93 1.50 3.48
N SER A 123 15.84 0.52 3.43
CA SER A 123 16.06 -0.31 2.24
C SER A 123 14.83 -1.07 1.72
N ASP A 124 13.91 -1.46 2.61
CA ASP A 124 12.62 -2.10 2.28
C ASP A 124 11.42 -1.18 2.49
N LYS A 125 11.62 0.14 2.35
CA LYS A 125 10.58 1.15 2.56
C LYS A 125 10.67 2.21 1.48
N ASP A 126 9.53 2.84 1.25
CA ASP A 126 9.44 3.99 0.37
C ASP A 126 9.47 5.24 1.24
N PHE A 127 10.59 5.98 1.18
CA PHE A 127 10.77 7.16 2.03
C PHE A 127 9.71 8.22 1.74
N ILE A 128 9.47 8.53 0.46
CA ILE A 128 8.56 9.60 0.06
C ILE A 128 7.12 9.20 0.40
N LEU A 129 6.72 7.97 0.10
CA LEU A 129 5.39 7.51 0.46
C LEU A 129 5.20 7.50 1.99
N ASN A 130 6.15 6.98 2.76
CA ASN A 130 5.96 6.89 4.22
C ASN A 130 5.98 8.26 4.91
N THR A 131 6.80 9.20 4.43
CA THR A 131 6.99 10.51 5.08
C THR A 131 6.07 11.60 4.55
N MET A 132 5.67 11.52 3.28
CA MET A 132 4.89 12.57 2.60
C MET A 132 3.56 12.06 2.03
N ASN A 133 3.30 10.75 2.10
CA ASN A 133 2.11 10.10 1.53
C ASN A 133 1.94 10.32 0.01
N PHE A 134 3.04 10.53 -0.72
CA PHE A 134 3.01 10.65 -2.16
C PHE A 134 3.37 9.32 -2.84
N HIS A 135 2.43 8.79 -3.62
CA HIS A 135 2.74 7.80 -4.64
C HIS A 135 3.44 8.48 -5.81
N HIS A 136 4.36 7.77 -6.46
CA HIS A 136 5.11 8.29 -7.60
C HIS A 136 5.10 7.30 -8.77
N PHE A 137 4.82 7.81 -9.97
CA PHE A 137 4.51 7.01 -11.16
C PHE A 137 5.34 7.45 -12.37
N HIS A 138 5.89 6.49 -13.11
CA HIS A 138 6.56 6.70 -14.39
C HIS A 138 5.55 6.93 -15.53
N LEU A 139 5.92 7.81 -16.47
CA LEU A 139 5.09 8.23 -17.60
C LEU A 139 5.60 7.68 -18.94
N GLY A 140 6.01 6.42 -19.00
CA GLY A 140 6.39 5.76 -20.25
C GLY A 140 5.29 4.92 -20.88
N GLN A 141 5.54 4.50 -22.12
CA GLN A 141 4.80 3.40 -22.73
C GLN A 141 5.11 2.11 -21.96
N ILE A 142 4.11 1.27 -21.74
CA ILE A 142 4.35 -0.03 -21.11
C ILE A 142 5.12 -0.90 -22.10
N ASP A 143 6.31 -1.34 -21.67
CA ASP A 143 7.07 -2.36 -22.35
C ASP A 143 6.33 -3.70 -22.27
N GLU A 144 6.08 -4.33 -23.42
CA GLU A 144 5.30 -5.57 -23.51
C GLU A 144 6.03 -6.79 -22.93
N GLU A 145 7.36 -6.78 -22.88
CA GLU A 145 8.17 -7.87 -22.33
C GLU A 145 8.25 -7.80 -20.81
N THR A 146 8.47 -6.60 -20.26
CA THR A 146 8.65 -6.42 -18.81
C THR A 146 7.34 -6.09 -18.09
N GLY A 147 6.31 -5.64 -18.82
CA GLY A 147 5.06 -5.17 -18.24
C GLY A 147 5.20 -3.85 -17.46
N THR A 148 6.31 -3.12 -17.63
CA THR A 148 6.59 -1.87 -16.92
C THR A 148 6.67 -0.69 -17.88
N ALA A 149 6.22 0.49 -17.45
CA ALA A 149 6.37 1.72 -18.23
C ALA A 149 7.84 2.08 -18.45
N ASP A 150 8.18 2.47 -19.69
CA ASP A 150 9.47 3.00 -20.08
C ASP A 150 9.83 4.24 -19.22
N ARG A 151 11.13 4.46 -19.00
CA ARG A 151 11.59 5.50 -18.08
C ARG A 151 11.68 6.83 -18.81
N THR A 152 10.59 7.59 -18.81
CA THR A 152 10.71 9.05 -18.93
C THR A 152 11.46 9.59 -17.71
N ASN A 153 12.29 10.62 -17.87
CA ASN A 153 12.85 11.36 -16.73
C ASN A 153 11.81 12.27 -16.06
N THR A 154 10.54 11.88 -16.05
CA THR A 154 9.43 12.63 -15.48
C THR A 154 8.48 11.65 -14.81
N LEU A 155 8.08 12.01 -13.60
CA LEU A 155 7.27 11.24 -12.68
C LEU A 155 6.05 12.06 -12.28
N ILE A 156 4.87 11.44 -12.18
CA ILE A 156 3.71 12.03 -11.48
C ILE A 156 3.81 11.67 -10.02
N PHE A 157 3.70 12.67 -9.14
CA PHE A 157 3.50 12.47 -7.72
C PHE A 157 2.05 12.76 -7.38
N ALA A 158 1.42 11.89 -6.60
CA ALA A 158 0.01 12.02 -6.26
C ALA A 158 -0.30 11.59 -4.82
N LEU A 159 -1.28 12.27 -4.21
CA LEU A 159 -2.00 11.77 -3.05
C LEU A 159 -3.10 10.83 -3.54
N VAL A 160 -3.10 9.60 -3.05
CA VAL A 160 -4.06 8.58 -3.48
C VAL A 160 -4.90 8.10 -2.30
N SER A 161 -6.20 8.31 -2.41
CA SER A 161 -7.21 7.73 -1.51
C SER A 161 -8.00 6.63 -2.24
N ARG A 162 -9.09 6.14 -1.65
CA ARG A 162 -9.95 5.20 -2.37
C ARG A 162 -10.79 5.91 -3.43
N GLU A 163 -11.12 7.17 -3.20
CA GLU A 163 -12.06 7.96 -3.99
C GLU A 163 -11.35 8.95 -4.93
N THR A 164 -10.16 9.43 -4.54
CA THR A 164 -9.44 10.50 -5.23
C THR A 164 -8.02 10.11 -5.61
N PHE A 165 -7.59 10.67 -6.75
CA PHE A 165 -6.21 10.65 -7.22
C PHE A 165 -5.81 12.10 -7.49
N GLU A 166 -5.16 12.74 -6.52
CA GLU A 166 -4.79 14.16 -6.55
C GLU A 166 -3.33 14.30 -6.98
N VAL A 167 -3.09 14.73 -8.23
CA VAL A 167 -1.74 15.01 -8.73
C VAL A 167 -1.24 16.30 -8.08
N VAL A 168 -0.14 16.16 -7.33
CA VAL A 168 0.43 17.27 -6.54
C VAL A 168 1.52 18.01 -7.31
N ALA A 169 2.33 17.28 -8.08
CA ALA A 169 3.41 17.82 -8.89
C ALA A 169 3.95 16.74 -9.85
N THR A 170 4.69 17.20 -10.86
CA THR A 170 5.59 16.35 -11.65
C THR A 170 7.02 16.59 -11.18
N PHE A 171 7.89 15.57 -11.21
CA PHE A 171 9.31 15.68 -10.85
C PHE A 171 10.18 14.85 -11.80
N ASP A 172 11.46 15.17 -11.89
CA ASP A 172 12.44 14.26 -12.48
C ASP A 172 13.09 13.34 -11.42
N HIS A 173 13.97 12.41 -11.84
CA HIS A 173 14.57 11.45 -10.90
C HIS A 173 15.55 12.07 -9.89
N THR A 174 16.07 13.27 -10.14
CA THR A 174 16.95 13.95 -9.18
C THR A 174 16.21 14.33 -7.88
N VAL A 175 14.87 14.24 -7.86
CA VAL A 175 14.04 14.39 -6.65
C VAL A 175 14.35 13.37 -5.56
N PHE A 176 14.96 12.23 -5.92
CA PHE A 176 15.38 11.20 -4.96
C PHE A 176 16.78 11.46 -4.39
N ASP A 177 17.56 12.35 -5.02
CA ASP A 177 18.92 12.68 -4.61
C ASP A 177 18.92 13.81 -3.57
N ASN A 178 19.80 13.71 -2.59
CA ASN A 178 19.93 14.75 -1.57
C ASN A 178 20.62 16.00 -2.14
N GLY A 179 20.12 17.18 -1.77
CA GLY A 179 20.75 18.47 -2.11
C GLY A 179 20.42 19.00 -3.51
N THR A 180 19.49 18.38 -4.24
CA THR A 180 19.04 18.85 -5.56
C THR A 180 17.91 19.88 -5.44
N GLU A 181 17.73 20.69 -6.48
CA GLU A 181 16.62 21.65 -6.57
C GLU A 181 15.26 20.93 -6.58
N GLU A 182 15.15 19.80 -7.27
CA GLU A 182 13.93 18.98 -7.30
C GLU A 182 13.59 18.45 -5.91
N ARG A 183 14.60 18.04 -5.12
CA ARG A 183 14.38 17.62 -3.73
C ARG A 183 13.87 18.77 -2.87
N ALA A 184 14.44 19.96 -3.00
CA ALA A 184 13.96 21.14 -2.28
C ALA A 184 12.51 21.50 -2.69
N ARG A 185 12.20 21.41 -4.00
CA ARG A 185 10.85 21.64 -4.51
C ARG A 185 9.83 20.63 -3.98
N LEU A 186 10.21 19.36 -3.83
CA LEU A 186 9.36 18.34 -3.21
C LEU A 186 8.96 18.72 -1.79
N PHE A 187 9.91 19.17 -0.96
CA PHE A 187 9.61 19.61 0.40
C PHE A 187 8.70 20.85 0.41
N ALA A 188 8.94 21.82 -0.49
CA ALA A 188 8.07 22.99 -0.60
C ALA A 188 6.62 22.61 -0.98
N VAL A 189 6.43 21.70 -1.94
CA VAL A 189 5.11 21.18 -2.32
C VAL A 189 4.45 20.45 -1.15
N HIS A 190 5.21 19.62 -0.43
CA HIS A 190 4.71 18.92 0.75
C HIS A 190 4.28 19.87 1.86
N ASP A 191 5.08 20.91 2.16
CA ASP A 191 4.75 21.90 3.19
C ASP A 191 3.49 22.71 2.83
N GLN A 192 3.34 23.08 1.56
CA GLN A 192 2.11 23.74 1.07
C GLN A 192 0.87 22.87 1.21
N ILE A 193 1.00 21.56 0.98
CA ILE A 193 -0.09 20.60 1.18
C ILE A 193 -0.42 20.45 2.65
N LEU A 194 0.61 20.25 3.48
CA LEU A 194 0.47 20.02 4.91
C LEU A 194 -0.16 21.21 5.63
N THR A 195 0.20 22.43 5.23
CA THR A 195 -0.29 23.68 5.84
C THR A 195 -1.57 24.23 5.21
N ARG A 196 -2.12 23.55 4.18
CA ARG A 196 -3.30 24.03 3.46
C ARG A 196 -4.51 24.19 4.41
N GLY A 197 -5.10 25.38 4.40
CA GLY A 197 -6.26 25.69 5.23
C GLY A 197 -5.95 25.85 6.72
N THR A 198 -4.67 25.86 7.11
CA THR A 198 -4.26 26.11 8.50
C THR A 198 -4.07 27.60 8.76
N ALA A 199 -4.48 28.05 9.95
CA ALA A 199 -4.32 29.46 10.33
C ALA A 199 -2.83 29.78 10.64
N PRO A 200 -2.36 31.00 10.37
CA PRO A 200 -1.02 31.42 10.78
C PRO A 200 -0.78 31.18 12.28
N GLY A 201 0.38 30.63 12.63
CA GLY A 201 0.73 30.27 14.01
C GLY A 201 0.22 28.91 14.48
N SER A 202 -0.50 28.15 13.63
CA SER A 202 -0.91 26.77 13.94
C SER A 202 0.29 25.82 13.97
N VAL A 203 0.26 24.86 14.89
CA VAL A 203 1.16 23.71 14.87
C VAL A 203 0.56 22.66 13.94
N VAL A 204 1.30 22.26 12.90
CA VAL A 204 0.90 21.19 11.99
C VAL A 204 1.80 19.99 12.21
N ILE A 205 1.20 18.82 12.42
CA ILE A 205 1.94 17.56 12.61
C ILE A 205 1.89 16.80 11.28
N GLY A 206 3.06 16.62 10.67
CA GLY A 206 3.21 15.80 9.47
C GLY A 206 3.09 14.29 9.73
N SER A 207 3.51 13.49 8.75
CA SER A 207 3.47 12.03 8.86
C SER A 207 4.30 11.52 10.05
N MET A 208 3.66 10.83 10.97
CA MET A 208 4.35 10.17 12.10
C MET A 208 5.01 8.88 11.63
N ILE A 209 6.31 8.75 11.87
CA ILE A 209 7.13 7.57 11.53
C ILE A 209 7.54 6.84 12.81
N THR A 210 7.45 5.50 12.82
CA THR A 210 7.97 4.68 13.92
C THR A 210 9.50 4.68 13.95
N LEU A 211 10.09 4.25 15.07
CA LEU A 211 11.53 3.99 15.15
C LEU A 211 12.03 2.95 14.13
N SER A 212 11.14 2.11 13.61
CA SER A 212 11.43 1.13 12.57
C SER A 212 11.29 1.68 11.13
N GLY A 213 10.98 2.98 10.96
CA GLY A 213 10.85 3.63 9.65
C GLY A 213 9.49 3.46 8.97
N HIS A 214 8.51 2.84 9.64
CA HIS A 214 7.17 2.62 9.09
C HIS A 214 6.26 3.81 9.37
N TRP A 215 5.35 4.10 8.44
CA TRP A 215 4.29 5.08 8.66
C TRP A 215 3.33 4.62 9.77
N MET A 216 3.08 5.47 10.77
CA MET A 216 2.33 5.09 11.97
C MET A 216 0.90 4.60 11.67
N PRO A 217 0.11 5.26 10.80
CA PRO A 217 -1.19 4.73 10.38
C PRO A 217 -1.13 3.33 9.75
N ALA A 218 -0.10 2.99 8.98
CA ALA A 218 0.08 1.63 8.44
C ALA A 218 0.30 0.59 9.56
N VAL A 219 1.11 0.94 10.57
CA VAL A 219 1.33 0.06 11.73
C VAL A 219 0.06 -0.12 12.54
N ARG A 220 -0.68 0.96 12.81
CA ARG A 220 -1.97 0.89 13.50
C ARG A 220 -2.99 0.07 12.72
N TYR A 221 -3.01 0.21 11.39
CA TYR A 221 -3.85 -0.58 10.51
C TYR A 221 -3.53 -2.08 10.60
N ALA A 222 -2.24 -2.45 10.57
CA ALA A 222 -1.80 -3.83 10.72
C ALA A 222 -2.14 -4.42 12.10
N GLN A 223 -2.00 -3.63 13.18
CA GLN A 223 -2.39 -4.02 14.53
C GLN A 223 -3.90 -4.26 14.62
N GLU A 224 -4.70 -3.39 14.01
CA GLU A 224 -6.16 -3.54 13.95
C GLU A 224 -6.56 -4.78 13.14
N CYS A 225 -5.93 -5.03 12.00
CA CYS A 225 -6.12 -6.25 11.23
C CYS A 225 -5.79 -7.50 12.05
N THR A 226 -4.68 -7.47 12.80
CA THR A 226 -4.29 -8.56 13.70
C THR A 226 -5.36 -8.81 14.78
N ARG A 227 -5.90 -7.74 15.35
CA ARG A 227 -6.95 -7.79 16.36
C ARG A 227 -8.23 -8.40 15.79
N ILE A 228 -8.69 -7.92 14.65
CA ILE A 228 -9.85 -8.46 13.92
C ILE A 228 -9.69 -9.97 13.67
N VAL A 229 -8.53 -10.40 13.16
CA VAL A 229 -8.26 -11.83 12.91
C VAL A 229 -8.36 -12.63 14.20
N ARG A 230 -7.70 -12.19 15.28
CA ARG A 230 -7.69 -12.90 16.57
C ARG A 230 -9.07 -12.99 17.22
N GLU A 231 -9.85 -11.92 17.14
CA GLU A 231 -11.17 -11.85 17.79
C GLU A 231 -12.25 -12.60 17.01
N LEU A 232 -12.23 -12.56 15.67
CA LEU A 232 -13.31 -13.10 14.85
C LEU A 232 -13.07 -14.55 14.38
N ASP A 233 -11.81 -14.98 14.22
CA ASP A 233 -11.51 -16.32 13.69
C ASP A 233 -12.16 -17.47 14.50
N PRO A 234 -12.27 -17.42 15.85
CA PRO A 234 -12.97 -18.46 16.62
C PRO A 234 -14.47 -18.57 16.34
N TYR A 235 -15.08 -17.56 15.70
CA TYR A 235 -16.51 -17.51 15.40
C TYR A 235 -16.81 -17.77 13.92
N LEU A 236 -15.80 -18.02 13.09
CA LEU A 236 -16.02 -18.26 11.66
C LEU A 236 -16.79 -19.54 11.34
N ASP A 237 -16.80 -20.50 12.27
CA ASP A 237 -17.60 -21.72 12.16
C ASP A 237 -18.97 -21.60 12.87
N ASP A 238 -19.25 -20.45 13.48
CA ASP A 238 -20.51 -20.12 14.16
C ASP A 238 -21.41 -19.34 13.20
N ARG A 239 -22.41 -20.03 12.64
CA ARG A 239 -23.31 -19.47 11.64
C ARG A 239 -24.08 -18.25 12.14
N GLU A 240 -24.58 -18.29 13.38
CA GLU A 240 -25.43 -17.21 13.90
C GLU A 240 -24.60 -15.93 14.02
N LYS A 241 -23.41 -16.03 14.62
CA LYS A 241 -22.48 -14.91 14.75
C LYS A 241 -21.96 -14.41 13.42
N LEU A 242 -21.69 -15.31 12.47
CA LEU A 242 -21.23 -14.92 11.15
C LEU A 242 -22.33 -14.18 10.38
N ASN A 243 -23.57 -14.63 10.48
CA ASN A 243 -24.71 -13.92 9.90
C ASN A 243 -24.86 -12.53 10.52
N GLU A 244 -24.78 -12.41 11.85
CA GLU A 244 -24.81 -11.10 12.55
C GLU A 244 -23.70 -10.16 12.06
N LEU A 245 -22.48 -10.69 11.88
CA LEU A 245 -21.33 -9.92 11.41
C LEU A 245 -21.45 -9.48 9.96
N LEU A 246 -22.10 -10.30 9.11
CA LEU A 246 -22.25 -10.06 7.68
C LEU A 246 -23.58 -9.38 7.31
N VAL A 247 -24.42 -9.04 8.29
CA VAL A 247 -25.66 -8.26 8.02
C VAL A 247 -25.28 -6.94 7.36
N GLY A 248 -25.76 -6.74 6.14
CA GLY A 248 -25.54 -5.49 5.39
C GLY A 248 -24.17 -5.36 4.71
N THR A 249 -23.31 -6.38 4.76
CA THR A 249 -21.98 -6.35 4.12
C THR A 249 -21.95 -6.95 2.71
N GLY A 250 -23.09 -7.45 2.19
CA GLY A 250 -23.16 -8.09 0.87
C GLY A 250 -24.30 -9.13 0.77
N PRO A 251 -24.20 -10.09 -0.15
CA PRO A 251 -25.18 -11.17 -0.27
C PRO A 251 -25.09 -12.14 0.90
N GLN A 252 -26.17 -12.89 1.08
CA GLN A 252 -26.30 -13.83 2.19
C GLN A 252 -25.23 -14.94 2.09
N PRO A 253 -24.50 -15.23 3.18
CA PRO A 253 -23.48 -16.26 3.17
C PRO A 253 -24.07 -17.64 2.82
N PRO A 254 -23.38 -18.47 2.02
CA PRO A 254 -23.85 -19.80 1.65
C PRO A 254 -24.11 -20.69 2.86
N HIS A 255 -25.05 -21.65 2.74
CA HIS A 255 -25.45 -22.49 3.88
C HIS A 255 -24.29 -23.31 4.48
N ASN A 256 -23.35 -23.77 3.65
CA ASN A 256 -22.18 -24.55 4.07
C ASN A 256 -20.88 -23.86 3.63
N ALA A 257 -20.82 -22.55 3.89
CA ALA A 257 -19.68 -21.73 3.54
C ALA A 257 -18.40 -22.22 4.24
N LYS A 258 -17.29 -22.24 3.50
CA LYS A 258 -15.96 -22.44 4.09
C LYS A 258 -15.19 -21.15 3.96
N TRP A 259 -14.77 -20.60 5.10
CA TRP A 259 -14.12 -19.30 5.16
C TRP A 259 -12.60 -19.40 5.20
N GLU A 260 -11.96 -18.43 4.58
CA GLU A 260 -10.54 -18.15 4.72
C GLU A 260 -10.35 -16.67 4.95
N TRP A 261 -9.35 -16.30 5.74
CA TRP A 261 -8.89 -14.92 5.77
C TRP A 261 -8.18 -14.61 4.45
N ALA A 262 -8.43 -13.41 3.93
CA ALA A 262 -7.73 -12.95 2.73
C ALA A 262 -7.57 -11.42 2.75
N PHE A 263 -6.64 -10.96 1.93
CA PHE A 263 -6.54 -9.57 1.55
C PHE A 263 -6.95 -9.39 0.09
N ASN A 264 -7.76 -8.38 -0.17
CA ASN A 264 -7.91 -7.83 -1.51
C ASN A 264 -7.22 -6.46 -1.52
N HIS A 265 -6.01 -6.42 -2.08
CA HIS A 265 -5.08 -5.29 -1.91
C HIS A 265 -4.81 -5.03 -0.41
N LEU A 266 -5.28 -3.92 0.15
CA LEU A 266 -5.17 -3.59 1.58
C LEU A 266 -6.44 -3.92 2.36
N ASP A 267 -7.53 -4.30 1.70
CA ASP A 267 -8.79 -4.62 2.36
C ASP A 267 -8.68 -6.01 3.01
N LEU A 268 -8.91 -6.09 4.32
CA LEU A 268 -8.97 -7.35 5.07
C LEU A 268 -10.41 -7.86 5.08
N GLY A 269 -10.58 -9.16 4.86
CA GLY A 269 -11.89 -9.77 4.85
C GLY A 269 -11.87 -11.29 4.87
N PHE A 270 -13.06 -11.85 4.68
CA PHE A 270 -13.26 -13.28 4.47
C PHE A 270 -13.43 -13.59 2.99
N LEU A 271 -12.88 -14.72 2.58
CA LEU A 271 -13.10 -15.30 1.27
C LEU A 271 -13.85 -16.61 1.44
N GLU A 272 -15.00 -16.73 0.79
CA GLU A 272 -15.71 -18.01 0.72
C GLU A 272 -15.02 -18.90 -0.32
N LYS A 273 -14.59 -20.10 0.08
CA LYS A 273 -13.72 -20.95 -0.75
C LYS A 273 -14.35 -21.38 -2.07
N ARG A 274 -15.68 -21.57 -2.12
CA ARG A 274 -16.40 -22.12 -3.28
C ARG A 274 -16.84 -21.03 -4.26
N SER A 275 -17.52 -19.99 -3.78
CA SER A 275 -18.00 -18.86 -4.58
C SER A 275 -16.88 -17.88 -4.90
N ARG A 276 -15.77 -17.91 -4.14
CA ARG A 276 -14.67 -16.94 -4.23
C ARG A 276 -15.11 -15.50 -3.92
N GLU A 277 -16.23 -15.37 -3.22
CA GLU A 277 -16.76 -14.08 -2.82
C GLU A 277 -15.99 -13.52 -1.62
N PHE A 278 -15.63 -12.23 -1.71
CA PHE A 278 -14.84 -11.53 -0.70
C PHE A 278 -15.69 -10.55 0.11
N PHE A 279 -15.75 -10.78 1.42
CA PHE A 279 -16.50 -9.98 2.38
C PHE A 279 -15.55 -9.08 3.16
N VAL A 280 -15.61 -7.78 2.90
CA VAL A 280 -14.70 -6.80 3.51
C VAL A 280 -15.10 -6.51 4.96
N LEU A 281 -14.17 -6.69 5.89
CA LEU A 281 -14.33 -6.31 7.30
C LEU A 281 -13.62 -5.01 7.63
N LYS A 282 -12.48 -4.76 6.97
CA LYS A 282 -11.70 -3.55 7.16
C LYS A 282 -11.17 -3.07 5.81
N LYS A 283 -11.51 -1.83 5.47
CA LYS A 283 -11.01 -1.15 4.27
C LYS A 283 -9.64 -0.54 4.53
N GLY A 284 -8.70 -0.71 3.60
CA GLY A 284 -7.49 0.08 3.49
C GLY A 284 -7.76 1.48 2.94
N TRP A 285 -6.72 2.32 2.88
CA TRP A 285 -6.85 3.74 2.53
C TRP A 285 -6.69 4.06 1.04
N ASN A 286 -6.06 3.19 0.25
CA ASN A 286 -5.87 3.38 -1.18
C ASN A 286 -6.18 2.12 -2.00
#